data_AF-A0A0F9Q630-F1
#
_entry.id   AF-A0A0F9Q630-F1
#
_cell.length_a   1.000
_cell.length_b   1.000
_cell.length_c   1.000
_cell.angle_alpha   90.00
_cell.angle_beta   90.00
_cell.angle_gamma   90.00
#
_symmetry.space_group_name_H-M   'P 1'
#
loop_
_entity.id
_entity.type
_entity.pdbx_description
1 polymer ?
#
loop_
_entity_poly.entity_id
_entity_poly.type
_entity_poly.pdbx_seq_one_letter_code
_entity_poly.pdbx_strand_id
1 'polypeptide(L)'
;MVMLHGIDCSYDPLTDSEAAALKQHDIKIFGACLWTAAEAPSVRISNLRVAERAGLHTWGYLSLNGMGNGAYHVDQALRNFPRDLWDHFLFVAVDVELPGIYETDILEACHAVGLAGQKAVIYTNYNSWQNYVTPSNTSALAQLDVPLLNAFWDGDPDVDFSKYPFGGWRPDQVIGEQYTGGQYVQGQYADNAMFYEDRLNINKEDDTMGMTPNETADFRTIQRKLKTQANKIAMLERLMSCQLDFSRSLADRVNAIRCTVDGLLTILKQTGLISSNTILDGYQTEVNKMQLRFEMKFKALTHFMRNVRKSGYGE
;
A
#
# COMPACT_ATOMS: atom_id res chain seq x y z
N MET A 1 -15.06 18.87 12.39
CA MET A 1 -14.79 17.90 11.31
C MET A 1 -16.00 16.99 11.25
N VAL A 2 -16.59 16.80 10.09
CA VAL A 2 -17.78 15.93 9.96
C VAL A 2 -17.28 14.49 9.94
N MET A 3 -17.88 13.66 10.79
CA MET A 3 -17.61 12.23 10.84
C MET A 3 -18.77 11.48 10.21
N LEU A 4 -18.45 10.43 9.45
CA LEU A 4 -19.42 9.51 8.89
C LEU A 4 -19.31 8.16 9.59
N HIS A 5 -20.44 7.62 10.03
CA HIS A 5 -20.49 6.27 10.57
C HIS A 5 -20.55 5.28 9.40
N GLY A 6 -19.64 4.30 9.42
CA GLY A 6 -19.67 3.15 8.55
C GLY A 6 -19.59 1.85 9.31
N ILE A 7 -19.91 0.78 8.60
CA ILE A 7 -19.72 -0.59 9.06
C ILE A 7 -18.98 -1.39 8.00
N ASP A 8 -18.39 -2.52 8.39
CA ASP A 8 -17.98 -3.55 7.45
C ASP A 8 -18.41 -4.95 7.90
N CYS A 9 -18.73 -5.79 6.92
CA CYS A 9 -19.20 -7.14 7.16
C CYS A 9 -18.70 -8.10 6.07
N SER A 10 -18.16 -9.24 6.49
CA SER A 10 -17.56 -10.22 5.58
C SER A 10 -18.51 -11.33 5.13
N TYR A 11 -19.29 -11.88 6.07
CA TYR A 11 -19.96 -13.16 5.88
C TYR A 11 -21.46 -13.12 6.10
N ASP A 12 -21.98 -12.10 6.78
CA ASP A 12 -23.41 -11.94 7.00
C ASP A 12 -24.07 -11.38 5.72
N PRO A 13 -25.07 -12.05 5.12
CA PRO A 13 -25.77 -11.51 3.96
C PRO A 13 -26.55 -10.24 4.33
N LEU A 14 -26.39 -9.19 3.53
CA LEU A 14 -27.15 -7.95 3.68
C LEU A 14 -28.43 -8.01 2.83
N THR A 15 -29.60 -7.87 3.44
CA THR A 15 -30.87 -7.73 2.73
C THR A 15 -31.22 -6.26 2.43
N ASP A 16 -32.12 -6.03 1.47
CA ASP A 16 -32.57 -4.66 1.14
C ASP A 16 -33.24 -3.97 2.35
N SER A 17 -33.93 -4.71 3.22
CA SER A 17 -34.57 -4.13 4.41
C SER A 17 -33.56 -3.72 5.47
N GLU A 18 -32.52 -4.53 5.68
CA GLU A 18 -31.44 -4.20 6.62
C GLU A 18 -30.62 -3.01 6.10
N ALA A 19 -30.33 -2.97 4.79
CA ALA A 19 -29.64 -1.83 4.20
C ALA A 19 -30.43 -0.52 4.31
N ALA A 20 -31.76 -0.58 4.16
CA ALA A 20 -32.63 0.56 4.41
C ALA A 20 -32.61 0.96 5.90
N ALA A 21 -32.61 0.00 6.82
CA ALA A 21 -32.53 0.25 8.26
C ALA A 21 -31.18 0.88 8.65
N LEU A 22 -30.06 0.38 8.13
CA LEU A 22 -28.73 0.97 8.31
C LEU A 22 -28.74 2.46 7.93
N LYS A 23 -29.27 2.79 6.75
CA LYS A 23 -29.38 4.19 6.29
C LYS A 23 -30.25 5.05 7.19
N GLN A 24 -31.37 4.51 7.70
CA GLN A 24 -32.25 5.21 8.65
C GLN A 24 -31.55 5.45 9.99
N HIS A 25 -30.60 4.61 10.36
CA HIS A 25 -29.76 4.72 11.55
C HIS A 25 -28.44 5.46 11.30
N ASP A 26 -28.43 6.33 10.30
CA ASP A 26 -27.30 7.23 9.97
C ASP A 26 -26.00 6.54 9.54
N ILE A 27 -26.03 5.24 9.25
CA ILE A 27 -24.91 4.57 8.59
C ILE A 27 -24.82 5.07 7.16
N LYS A 28 -23.65 5.57 6.77
CA LYS A 28 -23.39 6.16 5.45
C LYS A 28 -22.50 5.28 4.57
N ILE A 29 -21.71 4.41 5.19
CA ILE A 29 -20.65 3.67 4.52
C ILE A 29 -20.77 2.18 4.86
N PHE A 30 -20.64 1.32 3.85
CA PHE A 30 -20.64 -0.13 3.99
C PHE A 30 -19.39 -0.75 3.35
N GLY A 31 -18.66 -1.53 4.13
CA GLY A 31 -17.47 -2.28 3.70
C GLY A 31 -17.73 -3.77 3.57
N ALA A 32 -17.00 -4.42 2.67
CA ALA A 32 -16.99 -5.87 2.57
C ALA A 32 -15.58 -6.42 2.34
N CYS A 33 -15.30 -7.58 2.94
CA CYS A 33 -14.08 -8.32 2.64
C CYS A 33 -14.15 -8.88 1.22
N LEU A 34 -13.13 -8.54 0.43
CA LEU A 34 -12.93 -9.03 -0.92
C LEU A 34 -12.14 -10.34 -0.95
N TRP A 35 -11.24 -10.50 0.02
CA TRP A 35 -10.29 -11.60 0.13
C TRP A 35 -9.72 -11.69 1.55
N THR A 36 -9.86 -12.85 2.21
CA THR A 36 -9.47 -13.08 3.62
C THR A 36 -8.03 -13.58 3.79
N ALA A 37 -7.19 -13.43 2.77
CA ALA A 37 -5.90 -14.14 2.67
C ALA A 37 -6.02 -15.67 2.47
N ALA A 38 -7.24 -16.22 2.42
CA ALA A 38 -7.51 -17.64 2.20
C ALA A 38 -8.64 -17.88 1.19
N GLU A 39 -9.72 -17.11 1.27
CA GLU A 39 -10.87 -17.24 0.39
C GLU A 39 -11.54 -15.88 0.11
N ALA A 40 -12.43 -15.86 -0.87
CA ALA A 40 -13.24 -14.68 -1.17
C ALA A 40 -14.67 -14.92 -0.65
N PRO A 41 -15.17 -14.15 0.33
CA PRO A 41 -16.47 -14.41 0.94
C PRO A 41 -17.59 -14.44 -0.10
N SER A 42 -18.47 -15.44 -0.02
CA SER A 42 -19.47 -15.72 -1.08
C SER A 42 -20.52 -14.61 -1.23
N VAL A 43 -20.81 -13.89 -0.15
CA VAL A 43 -21.84 -12.83 -0.09
C VAL A 43 -21.33 -11.44 -0.44
N ARG A 44 -20.01 -11.25 -0.59
CA ARG A 44 -19.39 -9.92 -0.77
C ARG A 44 -20.00 -9.10 -1.91
N ILE A 45 -20.27 -9.74 -3.06
CA ILE A 45 -20.82 -9.06 -4.24
C ILE A 45 -22.28 -8.67 -4.00
N SER A 46 -23.10 -9.58 -3.45
CA SER A 46 -24.51 -9.28 -3.18
C SER A 46 -24.65 -8.18 -2.13
N ASN A 47 -23.84 -8.20 -1.07
CA ASN A 47 -23.88 -7.18 -0.02
C ASN A 47 -23.57 -5.79 -0.57
N LEU A 48 -22.50 -5.67 -1.35
CA LEU A 48 -22.12 -4.39 -1.96
C LEU A 48 -23.20 -3.85 -2.91
N ARG A 49 -23.83 -4.72 -3.70
CA ARG A 49 -24.95 -4.31 -4.59
C ARG A 49 -26.16 -3.82 -3.80
N VAL A 50 -26.49 -4.50 -2.70
CA VAL A 50 -27.59 -4.11 -1.82
C VAL A 50 -27.29 -2.76 -1.17
N ALA A 51 -26.07 -2.57 -0.67
CA ALA A 51 -25.61 -1.31 -0.11
C ALA A 51 -25.67 -0.14 -1.12
N GLU A 52 -25.18 -0.33 -2.35
CA GLU A 52 -25.26 0.69 -3.40
C GLU A 52 -26.71 1.06 -3.75
N ARG A 53 -27.62 0.07 -3.86
CA ARG A 53 -29.04 0.34 -4.14
C ARG A 53 -29.73 1.10 -3.01
N ALA A 54 -29.34 0.84 -1.76
CA ALA A 54 -29.79 1.62 -0.62
C ALA A 54 -29.20 3.06 -0.62
N GLY A 55 -28.19 3.33 -1.45
CA GLY A 55 -27.50 4.60 -1.52
C GLY A 55 -26.49 4.80 -0.38
N LEU A 56 -25.90 3.72 0.11
CA LEU A 56 -24.72 3.75 0.98
C LEU A 56 -23.46 3.86 0.09
N HIS A 57 -22.45 4.58 0.56
CA HIS A 57 -21.13 4.51 -0.06
C HIS A 57 -20.47 3.18 0.26
N THR A 58 -19.68 2.66 -0.68
CA THR A 58 -19.05 1.35 -0.54
C THR A 58 -17.53 1.45 -0.49
N TRP A 59 -16.92 0.51 0.24
CA TRP A 59 -15.48 0.24 0.18
C TRP A 59 -15.25 -1.27 0.26
N GLY A 60 -14.03 -1.69 -0.04
CA GLY A 60 -13.64 -3.08 0.09
C GLY A 60 -12.29 -3.24 0.74
N TYR A 61 -12.00 -4.43 1.25
CA TYR A 61 -10.67 -4.72 1.80
C TYR A 61 -10.18 -6.11 1.43
N LEU A 62 -8.86 -6.29 1.51
CA LEU A 62 -8.21 -7.58 1.32
C LEU A 62 -7.13 -7.75 2.38
N SER A 63 -7.14 -8.91 3.05
CA SER A 63 -6.14 -9.27 4.04
C SER A 63 -4.90 -9.83 3.35
N LEU A 64 -3.73 -9.42 3.83
CA LEU A 64 -2.44 -10.00 3.44
C LEU A 64 -2.03 -11.09 4.43
N ASN A 65 -1.22 -12.06 3.99
CA ASN A 65 -0.51 -12.98 4.88
C ASN A 65 0.81 -13.42 4.22
N GLY A 66 1.54 -14.35 4.86
CA GLY A 66 2.78 -14.90 4.30
C GLY A 66 2.64 -15.90 3.15
N MET A 67 1.43 -16.17 2.62
CA MET A 67 1.20 -17.17 1.57
C MET A 67 1.31 -16.62 0.13
N GLY A 68 1.77 -15.38 -0.03
CA GLY A 68 2.00 -14.76 -1.33
C GLY A 68 2.59 -13.37 -1.15
N ASN A 69 2.88 -12.71 -2.26
CA ASN A 69 3.26 -11.30 -2.22
C ASN A 69 2.01 -10.40 -2.28
N GLY A 70 2.19 -9.09 -2.18
CA GLY A 70 1.07 -8.14 -2.18
C GLY A 70 0.20 -8.21 -3.42
N ALA A 71 0.82 -8.29 -4.60
CA ALA A 71 0.09 -8.37 -5.87
C ALA A 71 -0.78 -9.64 -5.96
N TYR A 72 -0.29 -10.77 -5.48
CA TYR A 72 -1.05 -12.02 -5.45
C TYR A 72 -2.38 -11.85 -4.71
N HIS A 73 -2.38 -11.20 -3.54
CA HIS A 73 -3.60 -11.00 -2.76
C HIS A 73 -4.59 -10.05 -3.45
N VAL A 74 -4.09 -9.01 -4.12
CA VAL A 74 -4.95 -8.13 -4.93
C VAL A 74 -5.55 -8.89 -6.12
N ASP A 75 -4.78 -9.74 -6.79
CA ASP A 75 -5.27 -10.60 -7.87
C ASP A 75 -6.34 -11.58 -7.39
N GLN A 76 -6.21 -12.11 -6.16
CA GLN A 76 -7.26 -12.95 -5.56
C GLN A 76 -8.54 -12.16 -5.30
N ALA A 77 -8.42 -10.94 -4.74
CA ALA A 77 -9.57 -10.07 -4.48
C ALA A 77 -10.32 -9.68 -5.76
N LEU A 78 -9.60 -9.43 -6.85
CA LEU A 78 -10.17 -9.07 -8.15
C LEU A 78 -10.75 -10.25 -8.93
N ARG A 79 -10.39 -11.49 -8.56
CA ARG A 79 -10.84 -12.68 -9.29
C ARG A 79 -12.36 -12.80 -9.24
N ASN A 80 -12.99 -12.75 -10.41
CA ASN A 80 -14.45 -12.76 -10.58
C ASN A 80 -15.18 -11.59 -9.88
N PHE A 81 -14.47 -10.52 -9.55
CA PHE A 81 -15.07 -9.34 -8.94
C PHE A 81 -15.61 -8.39 -10.03
N PRO A 82 -16.88 -7.95 -9.97
CA PRO A 82 -17.46 -7.06 -10.97
C PRO A 82 -16.74 -5.72 -11.02
N ARG A 83 -16.32 -5.32 -12.22
CA ARG A 83 -15.53 -4.10 -12.41
C ARG A 83 -16.30 -2.82 -12.07
N ASP A 84 -17.60 -2.83 -12.32
CA ASP A 84 -18.47 -1.69 -12.06
C ASP A 84 -18.65 -1.42 -10.56
N LEU A 85 -18.69 -2.46 -9.71
CA LEU A 85 -18.60 -2.28 -8.25
C LEU A 85 -17.24 -1.72 -7.84
N TRP A 86 -16.18 -2.31 -8.37
CA TRP A 86 -14.81 -1.92 -8.04
C TRP A 86 -14.59 -0.44 -8.30
N ASP A 87 -15.10 0.08 -9.43
CA ASP A 87 -14.94 1.47 -9.83
C ASP A 87 -15.71 2.48 -8.96
N HIS A 88 -16.65 2.03 -8.11
CA HIS A 88 -17.44 2.88 -7.20
C HIS A 88 -16.91 2.94 -5.77
N PHE A 89 -15.92 2.12 -5.42
CA PHE A 89 -15.36 2.16 -4.07
C PHE A 89 -14.74 3.52 -3.73
N LEU A 90 -14.96 3.97 -2.50
CA LEU A 90 -14.28 5.13 -1.92
C LEU A 90 -12.76 4.90 -1.86
N PHE A 91 -12.37 3.69 -1.47
CA PHE A 91 -11.00 3.20 -1.39
C PHE A 91 -11.02 1.67 -1.26
N VAL A 92 -9.84 1.07 -1.32
CA VAL A 92 -9.62 -0.34 -0.98
C VAL A 92 -8.58 -0.42 0.12
N ALA A 93 -8.96 -1.02 1.25
CA ALA A 93 -8.03 -1.23 2.36
C ALA A 93 -7.18 -2.48 2.14
N VAL A 94 -5.88 -2.34 2.35
CA VAL A 94 -4.93 -3.43 2.51
C VAL A 94 -4.88 -3.72 4.00
N ASP A 95 -5.50 -4.83 4.40
CA ASP A 95 -5.63 -5.27 5.77
C ASP A 95 -4.37 -6.04 6.21
N VAL A 96 -3.71 -5.52 7.25
CA VAL A 96 -2.41 -5.96 7.77
C VAL A 96 -2.58 -6.38 9.22
N GLU A 97 -3.20 -7.54 9.42
CA GLU A 97 -3.46 -8.12 10.74
C GLU A 97 -3.05 -9.59 10.90
N LEU A 98 -2.49 -10.20 9.86
CA LEU A 98 -2.02 -11.58 9.88
C LEU A 98 -0.49 -11.67 9.91
N PRO A 99 0.10 -12.76 10.44
CA PRO A 99 1.55 -12.89 10.53
C PRO A 99 2.23 -13.08 9.18
N GLY A 100 3.54 -12.75 9.15
CA GLY A 100 4.43 -13.06 8.03
C GLY A 100 4.38 -12.06 6.89
N ILE A 101 3.97 -10.81 7.15
CA ILE A 101 3.83 -9.76 6.14
C ILE A 101 5.12 -8.94 6.08
N TYR A 102 5.72 -8.80 4.90
CA TYR A 102 6.85 -7.90 4.71
C TYR A 102 6.35 -6.53 4.22
N GLU A 103 7.05 -5.46 4.60
CA GLU A 103 6.78 -4.09 4.11
C GLU A 103 6.70 -4.05 2.58
N THR A 104 7.55 -4.80 1.89
CA THR A 104 7.56 -4.90 0.44
C THR A 104 6.25 -5.47 -0.12
N ASP A 105 5.62 -6.41 0.58
CA ASP A 105 4.33 -6.97 0.17
C ASP A 105 3.21 -5.96 0.35
N ILE A 106 3.23 -5.18 1.44
CA ILE A 106 2.27 -4.09 1.67
C ILE A 106 2.38 -3.04 0.56
N LEU A 107 3.60 -2.63 0.22
CA LEU A 107 3.88 -1.69 -0.86
C LEU A 107 3.40 -2.22 -2.22
N GLU A 108 3.65 -3.50 -2.49
CA GLU A 108 3.21 -4.14 -3.73
C GLU A 108 1.69 -4.22 -3.82
N ALA A 109 1.00 -4.54 -2.72
CA ALA A 109 -0.48 -4.54 -2.66
C ALA A 109 -1.05 -3.14 -2.91
N CYS A 110 -0.53 -2.12 -2.24
CA CYS A 110 -0.96 -0.73 -2.45
C CYS A 110 -0.79 -0.30 -3.91
N HIS A 111 0.35 -0.68 -4.51
CA HIS A 111 0.61 -0.40 -5.92
C HIS A 111 -0.35 -1.16 -6.84
N ALA A 112 -0.60 -2.45 -6.61
CA ALA A 112 -1.52 -3.25 -7.40
C ALA A 112 -2.97 -2.71 -7.33
N VAL A 113 -3.43 -2.27 -6.16
CA VAL A 113 -4.71 -1.54 -5.99
C VAL A 113 -4.72 -0.26 -6.84
N GLY A 114 -3.64 0.51 -6.79
CA GLY A 114 -3.47 1.71 -7.60
C GLY A 114 -3.51 1.45 -9.10
N LEU A 115 -2.87 0.37 -9.57
CA LEU A 115 -2.93 -0.08 -10.97
C LEU A 115 -4.33 -0.54 -11.38
N ALA A 116 -5.08 -1.14 -10.46
CA ALA A 116 -6.48 -1.51 -10.66
C ALA A 116 -7.41 -0.28 -10.67
N GLY A 117 -6.89 0.93 -10.46
CA GLY A 117 -7.60 2.20 -10.58
C GLY A 117 -8.24 2.68 -9.28
N GLN A 118 -7.92 2.05 -8.14
CA GLN A 118 -8.47 2.40 -6.84
C GLN A 118 -7.46 3.09 -5.92
N LYS A 119 -7.96 3.79 -4.90
CA LYS A 119 -7.13 4.39 -3.84
C LYS A 119 -6.83 3.32 -2.79
N ALA A 120 -5.55 3.02 -2.57
CA ALA A 120 -5.13 2.15 -1.48
C ALA A 120 -5.13 2.90 -0.13
N VAL A 121 -5.54 2.20 0.93
CA VAL A 121 -5.48 2.61 2.33
C VAL A 121 -4.91 1.44 3.12
N ILE A 122 -4.14 1.67 4.18
CA ILE A 122 -3.75 0.60 5.11
C ILE A 122 -4.81 0.47 6.19
N TYR A 123 -5.27 -0.75 6.46
CA TYR A 123 -6.04 -1.06 7.66
C TYR A 123 -5.18 -1.92 8.59
N THR A 124 -5.03 -1.51 9.85
CA THR A 124 -4.27 -2.23 10.87
C THR A 124 -4.50 -1.61 12.25
N ASN A 125 -4.09 -2.32 13.29
CA ASN A 125 -3.95 -1.80 14.65
C ASN A 125 -2.46 -1.75 15.07
N TYR A 126 -2.16 -1.04 16.18
CA TYR A 126 -0.81 -0.91 16.74
C TYR A 126 -0.08 -2.25 16.89
N ASN A 127 -0.74 -3.24 17.49
CA ASN A 127 -0.13 -4.53 17.81
C ASN A 127 0.17 -5.33 16.55
N SER A 128 -0.76 -5.35 15.59
CA SER A 128 -0.55 -6.01 14.29
C SER A 128 0.60 -5.37 13.52
N TRP A 129 0.61 -4.03 13.43
CA TRP A 129 1.68 -3.29 12.74
C TRP A 129 3.06 -3.54 13.37
N GLN A 130 3.14 -3.61 14.70
CA GLN A 130 4.38 -3.87 15.40
C GLN A 130 4.83 -5.33 15.30
N ASN A 131 3.92 -6.29 15.42
CA ASN A 131 4.29 -7.69 15.60
C ASN A 131 4.30 -8.51 14.30
N TYR A 132 3.54 -8.10 13.29
CA TYR A 132 3.35 -8.90 12.07
C TYR A 132 4.02 -8.34 10.83
N VAL A 133 4.40 -7.06 10.84
CA VAL A 133 5.11 -6.41 9.74
C VAL A 133 6.62 -6.54 9.92
N THR A 134 7.33 -6.86 8.83
CA THR A 134 8.80 -6.89 8.78
C THR A 134 9.33 -5.89 7.75
N PRO A 135 10.17 -4.90 8.14
CA PRO A 135 10.58 -4.60 9.51
C PRO A 135 9.43 -4.07 10.38
N SER A 136 9.51 -4.38 11.68
CA SER A 136 8.51 -3.95 12.67
C SER A 136 8.36 -2.43 12.72
N ASN A 137 7.12 -1.96 12.83
CA ASN A 137 6.76 -0.55 12.99
C ASN A 137 7.41 0.39 11.96
N THR A 138 7.49 -0.06 10.71
CA THR A 138 8.02 0.75 9.62
C THR A 138 7.21 2.04 9.39
N SER A 139 7.91 3.10 8.97
CA SER A 139 7.32 4.37 8.55
C SER A 139 7.23 4.56 7.04
N ALA A 140 7.63 3.55 6.25
CA ALA A 140 7.72 3.67 4.80
C ALA A 140 6.38 4.07 4.17
N LEU A 141 5.27 3.45 4.59
CA LEU A 141 3.94 3.70 4.01
C LEU A 141 3.46 5.13 4.31
N ALA A 142 3.69 5.63 5.52
CA ALA A 142 3.38 7.01 5.89
C ALA A 142 4.21 8.04 5.10
N GLN A 143 5.49 7.75 4.84
CA GLN A 143 6.35 8.62 4.02
C GLN A 143 5.93 8.68 2.54
N LEU A 144 5.16 7.69 2.09
CA LEU A 144 4.61 7.63 0.75
C LEU A 144 3.18 8.17 0.66
N ASP A 145 2.68 8.78 1.74
CA ASP A 145 1.33 9.33 1.88
C ASP A 145 0.22 8.30 1.62
N VAL A 146 0.48 7.03 1.94
CA VAL A 146 -0.58 6.01 1.96
C VAL A 146 -1.43 6.25 3.21
N PRO A 147 -2.74 6.51 3.11
CA PRO A 147 -3.55 6.81 4.29
C PRO A 147 -3.77 5.58 5.18
N LEU A 148 -4.11 5.83 6.45
CA LEU A 148 -4.38 4.81 7.46
C LEU A 148 -5.86 4.79 7.85
N LEU A 149 -6.49 3.63 7.86
CA LEU A 149 -7.69 3.33 8.63
C LEU A 149 -7.24 2.62 9.89
N ASN A 150 -7.27 3.32 11.03
CA ASN A 150 -6.79 2.77 12.30
C ASN A 150 -7.79 1.74 12.83
N ALA A 151 -7.34 0.78 13.62
CA ALA A 151 -8.21 -0.03 14.46
C ALA A 151 -7.83 0.15 15.92
N PHE A 152 -8.80 0.57 16.73
CA PHE A 152 -8.67 0.76 18.17
C PHE A 152 -9.99 0.41 18.85
N TRP A 153 -10.12 -0.83 19.30
CA TRP A 153 -11.40 -1.36 19.77
C TRP A 153 -11.70 -1.02 21.23
N ASP A 154 -11.98 0.25 21.52
CA ASP A 154 -12.38 0.71 22.86
C ASP A 154 -13.89 0.94 23.02
N GLY A 155 -14.64 0.86 21.91
CA GLY A 155 -16.09 1.05 21.87
C GLY A 155 -16.55 2.50 21.83
N ASP A 156 -15.64 3.48 21.76
CA ASP A 156 -15.97 4.90 21.61
C ASP A 156 -16.04 5.27 20.12
N PRO A 157 -17.15 5.82 19.59
CA PRO A 157 -17.23 6.27 18.20
C PRO A 157 -16.45 7.56 17.94
N ASP A 158 -15.16 7.59 18.28
CA ASP A 158 -14.21 8.65 17.95
C ASP A 158 -13.01 8.14 17.13
N VAL A 159 -11.90 8.91 17.10
CA VAL A 159 -10.67 8.52 16.41
C VAL A 159 -9.50 8.85 17.31
N ASP A 160 -8.88 7.81 17.85
CA ASP A 160 -7.92 7.90 18.93
C ASP A 160 -6.45 7.85 18.54
N PHE A 161 -6.17 7.74 17.25
CA PHE A 161 -4.80 7.65 16.72
C PHE A 161 -3.85 8.73 17.27
N SER A 162 -4.32 9.95 17.52
CA SER A 162 -3.46 11.03 18.07
C SER A 162 -2.92 10.75 19.49
N LYS A 163 -3.64 9.94 20.27
CA LYS A 163 -3.23 9.49 21.61
C LYS A 163 -2.20 8.36 21.52
N TYR A 164 -2.29 7.52 20.48
CA TYR A 164 -1.48 6.31 20.30
C TYR A 164 -0.90 6.17 18.88
N PRO A 165 -0.04 7.08 18.43
CA PRO A 165 0.48 7.07 17.07
C PRO A 165 1.48 5.93 16.83
N PHE A 166 1.48 5.36 15.62
CA PHE A 166 2.44 4.35 15.17
C PHE A 166 2.70 4.44 13.66
N GLY A 167 3.67 3.64 13.18
CA GLY A 167 3.98 3.51 11.75
C GLY A 167 4.35 4.80 11.02
N GLY A 168 4.75 5.84 11.77
CA GLY A 168 5.11 7.16 11.25
C GLY A 168 3.96 7.96 10.65
N TRP A 169 2.71 7.47 10.69
CA TRP A 169 1.56 8.23 10.23
C TRP A 169 1.33 9.44 11.11
N ARG A 170 0.90 10.53 10.47
CA ARG A 170 0.47 11.74 11.14
C ARG A 170 -1.06 11.77 11.26
N PRO A 171 -1.62 12.53 12.22
CA PRO A 171 -3.06 12.62 12.38
C PRO A 171 -3.82 13.03 11.12
N ASP A 172 -3.25 13.81 10.20
CA ASP A 172 -3.85 14.21 8.92
C ASP A 172 -3.88 13.09 7.85
N GLN A 173 -3.12 12.01 8.05
CA GLN A 173 -3.06 10.86 7.14
C GLN A 173 -4.04 9.74 7.53
N VAL A 174 -4.69 9.84 8.69
CA VAL A 174 -5.67 8.85 9.17
C VAL A 174 -7.04 9.16 8.57
N ILE A 175 -7.70 8.23 7.90
CA ILE A 175 -9.02 8.50 7.28
C ILE A 175 -10.19 8.17 8.21
N GLY A 176 -9.93 7.41 9.27
CA GLY A 176 -10.94 6.95 10.21
C GLY A 176 -10.38 5.93 11.19
N GLU A 177 -11.27 5.35 11.98
CA GLU A 177 -10.98 4.32 12.97
C GLU A 177 -12.08 3.27 13.02
N GLN A 178 -11.73 2.00 13.06
CA GLN A 178 -12.61 0.91 13.48
C GLN A 178 -12.56 0.80 15.00
N TYR A 179 -13.68 1.11 15.67
CA TYR A 179 -13.77 1.27 17.13
C TYR A 179 -14.46 0.10 17.83
N THR A 180 -15.11 -0.80 17.08
CA THR A 180 -15.60 -2.09 17.60
C THR A 180 -15.45 -3.19 16.56
N GLY A 181 -15.14 -4.41 16.99
CA GLY A 181 -15.32 -5.61 16.20
C GLY A 181 -16.55 -6.42 16.63
N GLY A 182 -17.29 -6.97 15.67
CA GLY A 182 -18.32 -7.99 15.87
C GLY A 182 -19.52 -7.56 16.71
N GLN A 183 -20.33 -6.63 16.22
CA GLN A 183 -21.57 -6.19 16.87
C GLN A 183 -22.76 -6.22 15.92
N TYR A 184 -23.96 -6.46 16.47
CA TYR A 184 -25.18 -6.38 15.68
C TYR A 184 -25.62 -4.93 15.48
N VAL A 185 -25.68 -4.50 14.22
CA VAL A 185 -26.16 -3.19 13.79
C VAL A 185 -27.28 -3.40 12.77
N GLN A 186 -28.51 -3.11 13.15
CA GLN A 186 -29.69 -3.22 12.28
C GLN A 186 -29.83 -4.58 11.58
N GLY A 187 -29.52 -5.67 12.29
CA GLY A 187 -29.61 -7.04 11.77
C GLY A 187 -28.28 -7.61 11.27
N GLN A 188 -27.27 -6.77 11.02
CA GLN A 188 -25.97 -7.20 10.50
C GLN A 188 -24.94 -7.37 11.60
N TYR A 189 -24.25 -8.51 11.64
CA TYR A 189 -23.07 -8.71 12.49
C TYR A 189 -21.84 -8.09 11.82
N ALA A 190 -21.45 -6.90 12.28
CA ALA A 190 -20.51 -6.04 11.60
C ALA A 190 -19.53 -5.38 12.58
N ASP A 191 -18.42 -4.93 12.02
CA ASP A 191 -17.48 -4.05 12.70
C ASP A 191 -17.94 -2.60 12.47
N ASN A 192 -17.71 -1.72 13.45
CA ASN A 192 -18.11 -0.31 13.35
C ASN A 192 -16.89 0.57 13.18
N ALA A 193 -17.02 1.57 12.31
CA ALA A 193 -15.98 2.55 12.04
C ALA A 193 -16.50 3.97 11.91
N MET A 194 -15.68 4.94 12.29
CA MET A 194 -15.90 6.37 12.07
C MET A 194 -14.91 6.89 11.04
N PHE A 195 -15.38 7.69 10.08
CA PHE A 195 -14.55 8.23 9.01
C PHE A 195 -14.62 9.74 8.93
N TYR A 196 -13.48 10.38 8.65
CA TYR A 196 -13.44 11.81 8.34
C TYR A 196 -13.97 12.06 6.92
N GLU A 197 -15.11 12.76 6.81
CA GLU A 197 -15.77 13.00 5.52
C GLU A 197 -14.85 13.69 4.49
N ASP A 198 -14.09 14.69 4.95
CA ASP A 198 -13.17 15.49 4.14
C ASP A 198 -11.98 14.67 3.59
N ARG A 199 -11.71 13.50 4.16
CA ARG A 199 -10.61 12.60 3.76
C ARG A 199 -11.04 11.49 2.82
N LEU A 200 -12.36 11.29 2.67
CA LEU A 200 -12.97 10.28 1.80
C LEU A 200 -13.30 10.76 0.39
N ASN A 201 -13.18 12.07 0.12
CA ASN A 201 -13.53 12.69 -1.17
C ASN A 201 -14.99 12.44 -1.62
N ILE A 202 -15.93 12.18 -0.71
CA ILE A 202 -17.34 11.87 -1.04
C ILE A 202 -18.05 13.02 -1.77
N ASN A 203 -17.68 14.27 -1.44
CA ASN A 203 -18.32 15.49 -1.95
C ASN A 203 -17.40 16.36 -2.79
N LYS A 204 -16.30 15.83 -3.32
CA LYS A 204 -15.59 16.57 -4.37
C LYS A 204 -16.46 16.46 -5.60
N GLU A 205 -17.39 17.42 -5.71
CA GLU A 205 -18.15 17.70 -6.93
C GLU A 205 -17.17 17.54 -8.07
N ASP A 206 -17.46 16.57 -8.93
CA ASP A 206 -16.74 16.40 -10.17
C ASP A 206 -16.71 17.80 -10.82
N ASP A 207 -15.52 18.36 -11.03
CA ASP A 207 -15.32 19.65 -11.73
C ASP A 207 -15.85 19.62 -13.18
N THR A 208 -16.67 18.62 -13.53
CA THR A 208 -17.36 18.40 -14.79
C THR A 208 -18.68 19.18 -14.89
N MET A 209 -18.89 20.20 -14.06
CA MET A 209 -20.04 21.11 -14.17
C MET A 209 -20.13 21.65 -15.61
N GLY A 210 -21.17 21.23 -16.35
CA GLY A 210 -21.40 21.59 -17.75
C GLY A 210 -21.06 20.51 -18.80
N MET A 211 -20.50 19.37 -18.40
CA MET A 211 -20.32 18.22 -19.27
C MET A 211 -21.59 17.38 -19.38
N THR A 212 -21.89 16.86 -20.58
CA THR A 212 -22.90 15.82 -20.77
C THR A 212 -22.48 14.51 -20.08
N PRO A 213 -23.40 13.55 -19.84
CA PRO A 213 -23.04 12.25 -19.26
C PRO A 213 -21.95 11.50 -20.04
N ASN A 214 -21.93 11.62 -21.38
CA ASN A 214 -20.91 11.00 -22.23
C ASN A 214 -19.55 11.69 -22.06
N GLU A 215 -19.52 13.02 -22.06
CA GLU A 215 -18.28 13.78 -21.83
C GLU A 215 -17.71 13.53 -20.43
N THR A 216 -18.58 13.40 -19.42
CA THR A 216 -18.19 13.03 -18.06
C THR A 216 -17.55 11.64 -18.03
N ALA A 217 -18.13 10.65 -18.73
CA ALA A 217 -17.59 9.30 -18.82
C ALA A 217 -16.23 9.25 -19.54
N ASP A 218 -16.09 9.99 -20.65
CA ASP A 218 -14.84 10.11 -21.40
C ASP A 218 -13.75 10.82 -20.58
N PHE A 219 -14.10 11.93 -19.93
CA PHE A 219 -13.20 12.69 -19.06
C PHE A 219 -12.70 11.84 -17.89
N ARG A 220 -13.58 11.13 -17.19
CA ARG A 220 -13.20 10.18 -16.13
C ARG A 220 -12.30 9.07 -16.68
N THR A 221 -12.56 8.57 -17.88
CA THR A 221 -11.69 7.58 -18.54
C THR A 221 -10.29 8.13 -18.80
N ILE A 222 -10.18 9.37 -19.29
CA ILE A 222 -8.90 10.05 -19.53
C ILE A 222 -8.17 10.31 -18.21
N GLN A 223 -8.84 10.88 -17.21
CA GLN A 223 -8.26 11.12 -15.88
C GLN A 223 -7.74 9.84 -15.25
N ARG A 224 -8.49 8.73 -15.35
CA ARG A 224 -8.03 7.41 -14.89
C ARG A 224 -6.76 6.98 -15.63
N LYS A 225 -6.73 7.09 -16.96
CA LYS A 225 -5.53 6.76 -17.75
C LYS A 225 -4.33 7.61 -17.33
N LEU A 226 -4.51 8.92 -17.16
CA LEU A 226 -3.45 9.83 -16.72
C LEU A 226 -2.96 9.50 -15.32
N LYS A 227 -3.87 9.26 -14.37
CA LYS A 227 -3.53 8.86 -13.00
C LYS A 227 -2.79 7.52 -12.98
N THR A 228 -3.22 6.54 -13.77
CA THR A 228 -2.50 5.27 -13.90
C THR A 228 -1.10 5.45 -14.48
N GLN A 229 -0.92 6.33 -15.48
CA GLN A 229 0.41 6.62 -16.02
C GLN A 229 1.29 7.35 -15.00
N ALA A 230 0.75 8.34 -14.29
CA ALA A 230 1.46 9.05 -13.22
C ALA A 230 1.91 8.09 -12.10
N ASN A 231 1.03 7.18 -11.67
CA ASN A 231 1.35 6.14 -10.69
C ASN A 231 2.47 5.20 -11.19
N LYS A 232 2.43 4.78 -12.46
CA LYS A 232 3.48 3.97 -13.08
C LYS A 232 4.83 4.69 -13.09
N ILE A 233 4.84 5.97 -13.47
CA ILE A 233 6.06 6.80 -13.47
C ILE A 233 6.62 6.93 -12.05
N ALA A 234 5.78 7.29 -11.08
CA ALA A 234 6.19 7.43 -9.68
C ALA A 234 6.73 6.10 -9.11
N MET A 235 6.12 4.97 -9.46
CA MET A 235 6.66 3.65 -9.07
C MET A 235 8.02 3.39 -9.72
N LEU A 236 8.17 3.62 -11.03
CA LEU A 236 9.46 3.41 -11.71
C LEU A 236 10.54 4.27 -11.06
N GLU A 237 10.26 5.53 -10.75
CA GLU A 237 11.20 6.40 -10.03
C GLU A 237 11.60 5.83 -8.66
N ARG A 238 10.65 5.27 -7.90
CA ARG A 238 10.89 4.66 -6.59
C ARG A 238 11.68 3.35 -6.69
N LEU A 239 11.28 2.41 -7.57
CA LEU A 239 12.01 1.15 -7.81
C LEU A 239 13.46 1.44 -8.21
N MET A 240 13.66 2.43 -9.07
CA MET A 240 14.97 2.86 -9.48
C MET A 240 15.76 3.51 -8.34
N SER A 241 15.11 4.28 -7.46
CA SER A 241 15.74 4.80 -6.23
C SER A 241 16.20 3.66 -5.31
N CYS A 242 15.34 2.67 -5.05
CA CYS A 242 15.70 1.50 -4.25
C CYS A 242 16.87 0.74 -4.88
N GLN A 243 16.89 0.59 -6.21
CA GLN A 243 17.99 -0.05 -6.91
C GLN A 243 19.30 0.75 -6.81
N LEU A 244 19.22 2.08 -6.77
CA LEU A 244 20.37 2.96 -6.51
C LEU A 244 20.88 2.81 -5.07
N ASP A 245 20.00 2.70 -4.08
CA ASP A 245 20.39 2.53 -2.67
C ASP A 245 20.94 1.14 -2.40
N PHE A 246 20.35 0.09 -2.97
CA PHE A 246 20.92 -1.26 -2.97
C PHE A 246 22.31 -1.26 -3.60
N SER A 247 22.45 -0.57 -4.73
CA SER A 247 23.72 -0.39 -5.41
C SER A 247 24.75 0.27 -4.47
N ARG A 248 24.41 1.39 -3.81
CA ARG A 248 25.31 2.05 -2.85
C ARG A 248 25.71 1.11 -1.70
N SER A 249 24.74 0.43 -1.09
CA SER A 249 24.98 -0.55 -0.03
C SER A 249 25.92 -1.69 -0.47
N LEU A 250 25.75 -2.19 -1.70
CA LEU A 250 26.66 -3.19 -2.25
C LEU A 250 28.08 -2.64 -2.44
N ALA A 251 28.22 -1.41 -2.94
CA ALA A 251 29.51 -0.75 -3.09
C ALA A 251 30.21 -0.57 -1.73
N ASP A 252 29.47 -0.16 -0.70
CA ASP A 252 29.98 -0.03 0.66
C ASP A 252 30.44 -1.37 1.25
N ARG A 253 29.68 -2.45 1.02
CA ARG A 253 30.07 -3.81 1.42
C ARG A 253 31.33 -4.29 0.70
N VAL A 254 31.44 -4.04 -0.61
CA VAL A 254 32.65 -4.37 -1.39
C VAL A 254 33.86 -3.60 -0.84
N ASN A 255 33.70 -2.32 -0.51
CA ASN A 255 34.76 -1.53 0.10
C ASN A 255 35.17 -2.06 1.49
N ALA A 256 34.21 -2.48 2.33
CA ALA A 256 34.49 -3.08 3.63
C ALA A 256 35.26 -4.41 3.52
N ILE A 257 34.85 -5.27 2.58
CA ILE A 257 35.57 -6.52 2.27
C ILE A 257 37.00 -6.20 1.81
N ARG A 258 37.17 -5.23 0.91
CA ARG A 258 38.50 -4.80 0.43
C ARG A 258 39.39 -4.37 1.60
N CYS A 259 38.91 -3.46 2.46
CA CYS A 259 39.66 -3.01 3.64
C CYS A 259 40.05 -4.18 4.57
N THR A 260 39.17 -5.18 4.73
CA THR A 260 39.45 -6.37 5.53
C THR A 260 40.53 -7.23 4.89
N VAL A 261 40.45 -7.46 3.58
CA VAL A 261 41.46 -8.23 2.83
C VAL A 261 42.81 -7.51 2.82
N ASP A 262 42.84 -6.20 2.63
CA ASP A 262 44.06 -5.39 2.69
C ASP A 262 44.73 -5.48 4.08
N GLY A 263 43.92 -5.48 5.15
CA GLY A 263 44.39 -5.69 6.52
C GLY A 263 45.02 -7.07 6.72
N LEU A 264 44.34 -8.14 6.28
CA LEU A 264 44.86 -9.51 6.36
C LEU A 264 46.15 -9.69 5.55
N LEU A 265 46.22 -9.13 4.34
CA LEU A 265 47.41 -9.19 3.49
C LEU A 265 48.59 -8.45 4.11
N THR A 266 48.34 -7.34 4.78
CA THR A 266 49.36 -6.60 5.55
C THR A 266 49.93 -7.47 6.67
N ILE A 267 49.07 -8.16 7.42
CA ILE A 267 49.48 -9.09 8.49
C ILE A 267 50.31 -10.24 7.91
N LEU A 268 49.83 -10.91 6.85
CA LEU A 268 50.53 -12.03 6.24
C LEU A 268 51.91 -11.67 5.69
N LYS A 269 52.07 -10.44 5.16
CA LYS A 269 53.37 -9.89 4.75
C LYS A 269 54.30 -9.67 5.95
N GLN A 270 53.79 -9.06 7.01
CA GLN A 270 54.58 -8.79 8.23
C GLN A 270 55.06 -10.07 8.92
N THR A 271 54.27 -11.15 8.85
CA THR A 271 54.63 -12.46 9.42
C THR A 271 55.48 -13.32 8.49
N GLY A 272 55.82 -12.85 7.28
CA GLY A 272 56.61 -13.59 6.30
C GLY A 272 55.91 -14.83 5.73
N LEU A 273 54.59 -14.95 5.90
CA LEU A 273 53.79 -16.10 5.42
C LEU A 273 53.55 -16.03 3.91
N ILE A 274 53.64 -14.84 3.32
CA ILE A 274 53.61 -14.63 1.87
C ILE A 274 54.79 -13.75 1.46
N SER A 275 55.50 -14.15 0.40
CA SER A 275 56.69 -13.46 -0.10
C SER A 275 56.50 -12.81 -1.48
N SER A 276 55.39 -13.11 -2.19
CA SER A 276 55.14 -12.58 -3.53
C SER A 276 53.94 -11.64 -3.59
N ASN A 277 54.09 -10.56 -4.35
CA ASN A 277 53.00 -9.64 -4.68
C ASN A 277 52.01 -10.21 -5.71
N THR A 278 52.29 -11.39 -6.29
CA THR A 278 51.54 -11.92 -7.44
C THR A 278 50.09 -12.28 -7.10
N ILE A 279 49.84 -12.78 -5.88
CA ILE A 279 48.48 -13.09 -5.40
C ILE A 279 47.69 -11.80 -5.14
N LEU A 280 48.37 -10.76 -4.63
CA LEU A 280 47.79 -9.43 -4.43
C LEU A 280 47.38 -8.77 -5.75
N ASP A 281 48.26 -8.83 -6.75
CA ASP A 281 48.01 -8.19 -8.06
C ASP A 281 46.80 -8.82 -8.77
N GLY A 282 46.66 -10.14 -8.68
CA GLY A 282 45.50 -10.87 -9.21
C GLY A 282 44.19 -10.51 -8.51
N TYR A 283 44.18 -10.48 -7.17
CA TYR A 283 43.00 -10.09 -6.39
C TYR A 283 42.59 -8.63 -6.66
N GLN A 284 43.55 -7.70 -6.63
CA GLN A 284 43.30 -6.29 -6.87
C GLN A 284 42.75 -6.04 -8.28
N THR A 285 43.24 -6.81 -9.27
CA THR A 285 42.74 -6.74 -10.65
C THR A 285 41.26 -7.13 -10.75
N GLU A 286 40.84 -8.21 -10.08
CA GLU A 286 39.43 -8.64 -10.10
C GLU A 286 38.50 -7.67 -9.34
N VAL A 287 38.94 -7.14 -8.19
CA VAL A 287 38.19 -6.10 -7.46
C VAL A 287 38.00 -4.85 -8.33
N ASN A 288 39.06 -4.39 -9.00
CA ASN A 288 38.99 -3.23 -9.90
C ASN A 288 38.05 -3.49 -11.08
N LYS A 289 38.04 -4.69 -11.66
CA LYS A 289 37.08 -5.08 -12.72
C LYS A 289 35.64 -5.06 -12.23
N MET A 290 35.38 -5.58 -11.03
CA MET A 290 34.03 -5.55 -10.43
C MET A 290 33.57 -4.12 -10.18
N GLN A 291 34.44 -3.27 -9.62
CA GLN A 291 34.14 -1.86 -9.39
C GLN A 291 33.84 -1.12 -10.70
N LEU A 292 34.64 -1.31 -11.74
CA LEU A 292 34.41 -0.67 -13.05
C LEU A 292 33.07 -1.09 -13.67
N ARG A 293 32.74 -2.40 -13.64
CA ARG A 293 31.43 -2.89 -14.13
C ARG A 293 30.28 -2.27 -13.36
N PHE A 294 30.46 -2.09 -12.06
CA PHE A 294 29.46 -1.50 -11.19
C PHE A 294 29.25 0.00 -11.49
N GLU A 295 30.33 0.77 -11.60
CA GLU A 295 30.29 2.19 -11.96
C GLU A 295 29.65 2.43 -13.32
N MET A 296 29.92 1.58 -14.32
CA MET A 296 29.28 1.67 -15.64
C MET A 296 27.77 1.47 -15.55
N LYS A 297 27.31 0.45 -14.82
CA LYS A 297 25.86 0.21 -14.62
C LYS A 297 25.21 1.37 -13.87
N PHE A 298 25.87 1.89 -12.84
CA PHE A 298 25.36 3.02 -12.05
C PHE A 298 25.25 4.31 -12.90
N LYS A 299 26.27 4.62 -13.72
CA LYS A 299 26.24 5.76 -14.64
C LYS A 299 25.12 5.62 -15.68
N ALA A 300 24.95 4.42 -16.26
CA ALA A 300 23.88 4.15 -17.22
C ALA A 300 22.49 4.34 -16.58
N LEU A 301 22.28 3.81 -15.37
CA LEU A 301 21.03 3.97 -14.63
C LEU A 301 20.73 5.44 -14.29
N THR A 302 21.75 6.18 -13.84
CA THR A 302 21.62 7.62 -13.53
C THR A 302 21.31 8.45 -14.78
N HIS A 303 21.93 8.12 -15.93
CA HIS A 303 21.64 8.79 -17.19
C HIS A 303 20.22 8.52 -17.67
N PHE A 304 19.77 7.26 -17.59
CA PHE A 304 18.40 6.87 -17.91
C PHE A 304 17.39 7.60 -17.01
N MET A 305 17.62 7.67 -15.69
CA MET A 305 16.79 8.46 -14.76
C MET A 305 16.66 9.93 -15.17
N ARG A 306 17.78 10.55 -15.55
CA ARG A 306 17.79 11.95 -15.99
C ARG A 306 16.97 12.14 -17.27
N ASN A 307 17.01 11.18 -18.19
CA ASN A 307 16.25 11.24 -19.43
C ASN A 307 14.76 11.02 -19.21
N VAL A 308 14.36 10.04 -18.37
CA VAL A 308 12.96 9.80 -18.00
C VAL A 308 12.33 11.06 -17.41
N ARG A 309 13.03 11.75 -16.50
CA ARG A 309 12.58 13.02 -15.94
C ARG A 309 12.45 14.13 -16.99
N LYS A 310 13.37 14.22 -17.95
CA LYS A 310 13.29 15.23 -19.02
C LYS A 310 12.12 14.97 -19.98
N SER A 311 11.82 13.71 -20.28
CA SER A 311 10.73 13.34 -21.19
C SER A 311 9.33 13.41 -20.55
N GLY A 312 9.23 13.27 -19.23
CA GLY A 312 7.95 13.31 -18.50
C GLY A 312 7.40 14.71 -18.22
N TYR A 313 8.21 15.75 -18.38
CA TYR A 313 7.86 17.17 -18.14
C TYR A 313 7.95 18.03 -19.41
N GLY A 314 7.80 17.42 -20.60
CA GLY A 314 7.62 18.20 -21.82
C GLY A 314 6.30 18.96 -21.76
N GLU A 315 6.39 20.30 -21.80
CA GLU A 315 5.29 21.26 -21.98
C GLU A 315 4.29 20.85 -23.06
#